data_AF-A0A7C3TPC1-F1
#
_entry.id   AF-A0A7C3TPC1-F1
#
_cell.length_a   1.000
_cell.length_b   1.000
_cell.length_c   1.000
_cell.angle_alpha   90.00
_cell.angle_beta   90.00
_cell.angle_gamma   90.00
#
_symmetry.space_group_name_H-M   'P 1'
#
loop_
_entity.id
_entity.type
_entity.pdbx_description
1 polymer ?
#
loop_
_entity_poly.entity_id
_entity_poly.type
_entity_poly.pdbx_seq_one_letter_code
_entity_poly.pdbx_strand_id
1 'polypeptide(L)'
;MFMNTQNVTIPITLSGIVFFILLILLFSGCVTLQPKPKIVLQEKEVSLAKQLNIEEEQLQKFLSKPMYELTPKEIDKFLGYLQLAIPELRQRVRYIAKKFLEQPYQLTGKEYYLLGEFPFEIYDSAPLFSIEKSNCVTFAEMVYAMSLGWDWQSFFVILQRIRYKNGEISLLTRNHYT
;
A
#
# COMPACT_ATOMS: atom_id res chain seq x y z
N MET A 1 33.91 58.96 18.40
CA MET A 1 33.36 58.06 19.44
C MET A 1 33.14 56.71 18.76
N PHE A 2 34.18 55.87 18.76
CA PHE A 2 34.17 54.56 18.12
C PHE A 2 33.55 53.54 19.07
N MET A 3 32.46 52.88 18.66
CA MET A 3 31.93 51.72 19.37
C MET A 3 32.67 50.46 18.94
N ASN A 4 33.10 49.72 19.96
CA ASN A 4 33.92 48.53 19.93
C ASN A 4 33.02 47.29 19.76
N THR A 5 33.13 46.55 18.66
CA THR A 5 32.53 45.21 18.51
C THR A 5 33.63 44.17 18.67
N GLN A 6 33.72 43.56 19.86
CA GLN A 6 34.58 42.41 20.08
C GLN A 6 33.96 41.17 19.44
N ASN A 7 34.57 40.67 18.36
CA ASN A 7 34.29 39.36 17.80
C ASN A 7 34.92 38.30 18.72
N VAL A 8 34.09 37.60 19.50
CA VAL A 8 34.50 36.42 20.25
C VAL A 8 34.51 35.23 19.31
N THR A 9 35.68 34.88 18.76
CA THR A 9 35.89 33.63 18.04
C THR A 9 36.12 32.50 19.04
N ILE A 10 35.12 31.63 19.21
CA ILE A 10 35.24 30.42 20.04
C ILE A 10 36.03 29.37 19.23
N PRO A 11 37.18 28.84 19.72
CA PRO A 11 37.92 27.81 19.02
C PRO A 11 37.21 26.46 19.15
N ILE A 12 36.60 26.00 18.05
CA ILE A 12 36.00 24.67 17.96
C ILE A 12 37.15 23.67 17.78
N THR A 13 37.51 22.96 18.84
CA THR A 13 38.53 21.91 18.77
C THR A 13 37.94 20.65 18.16
N LEU A 14 38.71 19.94 17.32
CA LEU A 14 38.30 18.69 16.63
C LEU A 14 37.78 17.62 17.61
N SER A 15 38.28 17.63 18.86
CA SER A 15 37.83 16.79 19.98
C SER A 15 36.36 17.02 20.35
N GLY A 16 35.90 18.28 20.36
CA GLY A 16 34.52 18.63 20.68
C GLY A 16 33.51 18.17 19.62
N ILE A 17 33.91 18.17 18.35
CA ILE A 17 33.07 17.69 17.23
C ILE A 17 32.90 16.17 17.31
N VAL A 18 33.97 15.43 17.59
CA VAL A 18 33.92 13.96 17.73
C VAL A 18 33.06 13.57 18.93
N PHE A 19 33.16 14.30 20.05
CA PHE A 19 32.33 14.04 21.24
C PHE A 19 30.84 14.32 20.96
N PHE A 20 30.53 15.38 20.20
CA PHE A 20 29.16 15.72 19.82
C PHE A 20 28.54 14.70 18.85
N ILE A 21 29.32 14.20 17.89
CA ILE A 21 28.88 13.13 16.96
C ILE A 21 28.66 11.81 17.70
N LEU A 22 29.53 11.46 18.65
CA LEU A 22 29.37 10.25 19.47
C LEU A 22 28.10 10.32 20.35
N LEU A 23 27.76 11.52 20.84
CA LEU A 23 26.56 11.76 21.63
C LEU A 23 25.28 11.59 20.78
N ILE A 24 25.27 12.09 19.53
CA ILE A 24 24.12 11.94 18.60
C ILE A 24 23.91 10.46 18.21
N LEU A 25 25.00 9.68 18.06
CA LEU A 25 24.92 8.25 17.79
C LEU A 25 24.40 7.45 19.00
N LEU A 26 24.69 7.88 20.23
CA LEU A 26 24.16 7.26 21.46
C LEU A 26 22.67 7.56 21.69
N PHE A 27 22.16 8.72 21.26
CA PHE A 27 20.73 9.05 21.34
C PHE A 27 19.88 8.51 20.19
N SER A 28 20.49 7.99 19.12
CA SER A 28 19.76 7.37 17.99
C SER A 28 19.37 5.90 18.25
N GLY A 29 19.80 5.33 19.38
CA GLY A 29 19.64 3.92 19.72
C GLY A 29 18.46 3.60 20.65
N CYS A 30 17.25 4.08 20.37
CA CYS A 30 15.99 3.45 20.84
C CYS A 30 14.77 4.20 20.30
N VAL A 31 14.48 4.02 19.00
CA VAL A 31 13.07 4.05 18.61
C VAL A 31 12.46 2.78 19.19
N THR A 32 11.78 2.90 20.32
CA THR A 32 10.93 1.83 20.82
C THR A 32 9.81 1.63 19.81
N LEU A 33 9.89 0.56 19.01
CA LEU A 33 8.78 0.05 18.24
C LEU A 33 7.68 -0.33 19.23
N GLN A 34 6.81 0.61 19.59
CA GLN A 34 5.61 0.25 20.33
C GLN A 34 4.79 -0.67 19.43
N PRO A 35 4.48 -1.90 19.86
CA PRO A 35 3.68 -2.80 19.05
C PRO A 35 2.33 -2.13 18.79
N LYS A 36 1.96 -2.00 17.52
CA LYS A 36 0.65 -1.45 17.11
C LYS A 36 -0.43 -2.23 17.89
N PRO A 37 -1.40 -1.55 18.53
CA PRO A 37 -2.39 -2.22 19.35
C PRO A 37 -3.12 -3.29 18.54
N LYS A 38 -3.15 -4.52 19.08
CA LYS A 38 -3.82 -5.65 18.42
C LYS A 38 -5.33 -5.39 18.38
N ILE A 39 -5.93 -5.57 17.20
CA ILE A 39 -7.38 -5.47 17.03
C ILE A 39 -8.02 -6.67 17.73
N VAL A 40 -8.97 -6.40 18.62
CA VAL A 40 -9.81 -7.45 19.21
C VAL A 40 -10.90 -7.81 18.21
N LEU A 41 -10.96 -9.08 17.82
CA LEU A 41 -11.95 -9.59 16.87
C LEU A 41 -13.33 -9.70 17.52
N GLN A 42 -14.37 -9.36 16.77
CA GLN A 42 -15.76 -9.59 17.17
C GLN A 42 -16.15 -11.06 16.96
N GLU A 43 -17.18 -11.53 17.65
CA GLU A 43 -17.67 -12.91 17.54
C GLU A 43 -18.00 -13.33 16.09
N LYS A 44 -18.62 -12.42 15.33
CA LYS A 44 -18.90 -12.63 13.89
C LYS A 44 -17.63 -12.80 13.07
N GLU A 45 -16.57 -12.07 13.39
CA GLU A 45 -15.31 -12.13 12.66
C GLU A 45 -14.58 -13.45 12.94
N VAL A 46 -14.62 -13.91 14.20
CA VAL A 46 -14.08 -15.21 14.61
C VAL A 46 -14.83 -16.37 13.96
N SER A 47 -16.16 -16.31 13.89
CA SER A 47 -16.95 -17.37 13.25
C SER A 47 -16.68 -17.47 11.75
N LEU A 48 -16.56 -16.32 11.06
CA LEU A 48 -16.20 -16.27 9.64
C LEU A 48 -14.75 -16.74 9.40
N ALA A 49 -13.80 -16.36 10.25
CA ALA A 49 -12.43 -16.83 10.19
C ALA A 49 -12.36 -18.37 10.23
N LYS A 50 -13.09 -18.98 11.16
CA LYS A 50 -13.19 -20.45 11.27
C LYS A 50 -13.81 -21.08 10.03
N GLN A 51 -14.89 -20.50 9.49
CA GLN A 51 -15.54 -20.98 8.27
C GLN A 51 -14.58 -20.97 7.07
N LEU A 52 -13.73 -19.95 6.97
CA LEU A 52 -12.80 -19.76 5.85
C LEU A 52 -11.41 -20.36 6.09
N ASN A 53 -11.20 -21.07 7.20
CA ASN A 53 -9.91 -21.60 7.59
C ASN A 53 -8.79 -20.52 7.61
N ILE A 54 -9.13 -19.38 8.22
CA ILE A 54 -8.23 -18.25 8.45
C ILE A 54 -7.91 -18.22 9.94
N GLU A 55 -6.63 -18.26 10.29
CA GLU A 55 -6.20 -18.11 11.69
C GLU A 55 -6.59 -16.72 12.22
N GLU A 56 -6.99 -16.63 13.48
CA GLU A 56 -7.43 -15.35 14.08
C GLU A 56 -6.34 -14.28 14.02
N GLU A 57 -5.08 -14.64 14.26
CA GLU A 57 -3.94 -13.73 14.11
C GLU A 57 -3.78 -13.24 12.66
N GLN A 58 -4.02 -14.12 11.68
CA GLN A 58 -3.99 -13.77 10.27
C GLN A 58 -5.13 -12.79 9.93
N LEU A 59 -6.34 -13.00 10.45
CA LEU A 59 -7.45 -12.06 10.26
C LEU A 59 -7.17 -10.70 10.93
N GLN A 60 -6.63 -10.69 12.15
CA GLN A 60 -6.22 -9.45 12.83
C GLN A 60 -5.21 -8.66 11.99
N LYS A 61 -4.26 -9.36 11.36
CA LYS A 61 -3.31 -8.75 10.43
C LYS A 61 -4.03 -8.11 9.23
N PHE A 62 -4.98 -8.82 8.61
CA PHE A 62 -5.73 -8.30 7.46
C PHE A 62 -6.56 -7.06 7.80
N LEU A 63 -7.17 -7.02 8.98
CA LEU A 63 -8.00 -5.92 9.43
C LEU A 63 -7.16 -4.69 9.82
N SER A 64 -5.96 -4.88 10.37
CA SER A 64 -5.10 -3.82 10.90
C SER A 64 -4.14 -3.18 9.91
N LYS A 65 -3.80 -3.89 8.82
CA LYS A 65 -2.90 -3.40 7.78
C LYS A 65 -3.65 -2.67 6.67
N PRO A 66 -3.04 -1.63 6.07
CA PRO A 66 -3.53 -1.08 4.81
C PRO A 66 -3.38 -2.12 3.69
N MET A 67 -4.17 -1.96 2.62
CA MET A 67 -4.20 -2.92 1.51
C MET A 67 -2.84 -3.04 0.82
N TYR A 68 -2.11 -1.92 0.70
CA TYR A 68 -0.83 -1.86 0.00
C TYR A 68 0.35 -2.50 0.77
N GLU A 69 0.12 -2.98 1.99
CA GLU A 69 1.08 -3.75 2.79
C GLU A 69 0.77 -5.26 2.83
N LEU A 70 -0.31 -5.70 2.20
CA LEU A 70 -0.68 -7.11 2.11
C LEU A 70 -0.03 -7.76 0.89
N THR A 71 0.44 -8.99 1.06
CA THR A 71 0.93 -9.81 -0.06
C THR A 71 -0.24 -10.34 -0.91
N PRO A 72 -0.01 -10.70 -2.17
CA PRO A 72 -1.00 -11.37 -3.02
C PRO A 72 -1.74 -12.53 -2.34
N LYS A 73 -1.02 -13.40 -1.62
CA LYS A 73 -1.59 -14.54 -0.90
C LYS A 73 -2.46 -14.14 0.29
N GLU A 74 -2.17 -12.99 0.88
CA GLU A 74 -3.00 -12.45 1.97
C GLU A 74 -4.24 -11.77 1.42
N ILE A 75 -4.10 -11.02 0.33
CA ILE A 75 -5.24 -10.43 -0.40
C ILE A 75 -6.19 -11.53 -0.85
N ASP A 76 -5.67 -12.64 -1.41
CA ASP A 76 -6.44 -13.82 -1.81
C ASP A 76 -7.46 -14.25 -0.74
N LYS A 77 -6.97 -14.57 0.46
CA LYS A 77 -7.82 -14.96 1.60
C LYS A 77 -8.70 -13.81 2.07
N PHE A 78 -8.18 -12.59 2.06
CA PHE A 78 -8.86 -11.44 2.60
C PHE A 78 -10.08 -11.03 1.76
N LEU A 79 -10.01 -11.13 0.43
CA LEU A 79 -11.15 -10.86 -0.45
C LEU A 79 -12.30 -11.83 -0.18
N GLY A 80 -12.00 -13.12 0.01
CA GLY A 80 -13.00 -14.13 0.35
C GLY A 80 -13.70 -13.81 1.68
N TYR A 81 -12.94 -13.39 2.69
CA TYR A 81 -13.48 -12.89 3.94
C TYR A 81 -14.39 -11.67 3.74
N LEU A 82 -13.96 -10.67 2.97
CA LEU A 82 -14.73 -9.44 2.76
C LEU A 82 -16.07 -9.67 2.07
N GLN A 83 -16.17 -10.67 1.19
CA GLN A 83 -17.44 -11.01 0.53
C GLN A 83 -18.50 -11.51 1.52
N LEU A 84 -18.09 -12.26 2.54
CA LEU A 84 -19.00 -12.74 3.59
C LEU A 84 -19.22 -11.68 4.68
N ALA A 85 -18.16 -10.98 5.07
CA ALA A 85 -18.21 -10.00 6.15
C ALA A 85 -19.00 -8.74 5.76
N ILE A 86 -18.87 -8.30 4.50
CA ILE A 86 -19.49 -7.09 3.93
C ILE A 86 -20.20 -7.45 2.62
N PRO A 87 -21.41 -8.04 2.65
CA PRO A 87 -22.09 -8.53 1.44
C PRO A 87 -22.51 -7.42 0.48
N GLU A 88 -22.87 -6.24 1.00
CA GLU A 88 -23.34 -5.12 0.18
C GLU A 88 -22.16 -4.46 -0.56
N LEU A 89 -22.30 -4.36 -1.89
CA LEU A 89 -21.20 -3.94 -2.77
C LEU A 89 -20.73 -2.52 -2.47
N ARG A 90 -21.62 -1.54 -2.26
CA ARG A 90 -21.23 -0.14 -2.03
C ARG A 90 -20.46 0.03 -0.72
N GLN A 91 -20.82 -0.72 0.32
CA GLN A 91 -20.11 -0.78 1.59
C GLN A 91 -18.74 -1.42 1.41
N ARG A 92 -18.63 -2.50 0.64
CA ARG A 92 -17.36 -3.16 0.34
C ARG A 92 -16.42 -2.26 -0.46
N VAL A 93 -16.92 -1.55 -1.48
CA VAL A 93 -16.20 -0.52 -2.21
C VAL A 93 -15.66 0.55 -1.26
N ARG A 94 -16.51 1.11 -0.39
CA ARG A 94 -16.09 2.11 0.61
C ARG A 94 -15.05 1.55 1.58
N TYR A 95 -15.20 0.31 2.04
CA TYR A 95 -14.27 -0.33 2.96
C TYR A 95 -12.90 -0.54 2.31
N ILE A 96 -12.87 -1.10 1.10
CA ILE A 96 -11.64 -1.34 0.36
C ILE A 96 -10.95 -0.03 0.00
N ALA A 97 -11.69 0.98 -0.47
CA ALA A 97 -11.15 2.31 -0.74
C ALA A 97 -10.44 2.92 0.50
N LYS A 98 -11.03 2.77 1.69
CA LYS A 98 -10.40 3.22 2.94
C LYS A 98 -9.12 2.47 3.29
N LYS A 99 -8.99 1.20 2.93
CA LYS A 99 -7.76 0.42 3.15
C LYS A 99 -6.57 0.91 2.31
N PHE A 100 -6.81 1.74 1.29
CA PHE A 100 -5.77 2.36 0.47
C PHE A 100 -5.41 3.78 0.89
N LEU A 101 -6.00 4.31 1.98
CA LEU A 101 -5.56 5.60 2.53
C LEU A 101 -4.05 5.56 2.83
N GLU A 102 -3.36 6.65 2.50
CA GLU A 102 -1.89 6.79 2.63
C GLU A 102 -1.06 5.96 1.64
N GLN A 103 -1.69 5.26 0.68
CA GLN A 103 -0.96 4.62 -0.41
C GLN A 103 -0.17 5.67 -1.22
N PRO A 104 1.13 5.45 -1.49
CA PRO A 104 1.91 6.35 -2.32
C PRO A 104 1.30 6.56 -3.71
N TYR A 105 1.20 7.84 -4.09
CA TYR A 105 0.70 8.24 -5.40
C TYR A 105 1.83 8.27 -6.45
N GLN A 106 1.59 7.73 -7.64
CA GLN A 106 2.55 7.74 -8.75
C GLN A 106 1.84 7.93 -10.09
N LEU A 107 2.01 9.09 -10.72
CA LEU A 107 1.57 9.36 -12.11
C LEU A 107 2.41 8.59 -13.12
N THR A 108 3.71 8.86 -13.10
CA THR A 108 4.76 8.24 -13.93
C THR A 108 5.95 7.96 -13.01
N GLY A 109 6.56 6.78 -13.11
CA GLY A 109 7.76 6.44 -12.36
C GLY A 109 9.01 7.13 -12.93
N LYS A 110 10.12 7.08 -12.17
CA LYS A 110 11.43 7.61 -12.61
C LYS A 110 12.00 6.90 -13.85
N GLU A 111 11.48 5.71 -14.18
CA GLU A 111 11.97 4.90 -15.31
C GLU A 111 10.83 4.40 -16.25
N TYR A 112 9.57 4.27 -15.79
CA TYR A 112 8.43 3.77 -16.59
C TYR A 112 7.07 4.33 -16.11
N TYR A 113 6.00 4.19 -16.92
CA TYR A 113 4.62 4.37 -16.44
C TYR A 113 4.33 3.45 -15.24
N LEU A 114 3.37 3.82 -14.38
CA LEU A 114 3.03 2.98 -13.21
C LEU A 114 2.67 1.55 -13.62
N LEU A 115 1.85 1.41 -14.66
CA LEU A 115 1.35 0.14 -15.18
C LEU A 115 1.44 0.10 -16.70
N GLY A 116 1.66 -1.10 -17.24
CA GLY A 116 1.79 -1.39 -18.66
C GLY A 116 1.32 -2.81 -18.98
N GLU A 117 1.76 -3.33 -20.13
CA GLU A 117 1.26 -4.59 -20.70
C GLU A 117 2.25 -5.76 -20.57
N PHE A 118 3.33 -5.62 -19.80
CA PHE A 118 4.28 -6.72 -19.56
C PHE A 118 3.59 -7.90 -18.84
N PRO A 119 3.80 -9.17 -19.27
CA PRO A 119 4.77 -9.63 -20.29
C PRO A 119 4.18 -9.82 -21.69
N PHE A 120 3.00 -9.28 -21.98
CA PHE A 120 2.27 -9.53 -23.23
C PHE A 120 2.68 -8.61 -24.38
N GLU A 121 3.21 -7.42 -24.09
CA GLU A 121 3.78 -6.51 -25.10
C GLU A 121 5.25 -6.17 -24.79
N ILE A 122 6.02 -5.93 -25.84
CA ILE A 122 7.47 -5.62 -25.75
C ILE A 122 7.77 -4.12 -25.61
N TYR A 123 6.79 -3.26 -25.93
CA TYR A 123 6.98 -1.80 -25.96
C TYR A 123 6.67 -1.12 -24.63
N ASP A 124 5.88 -1.77 -23.76
CA ASP A 124 5.60 -1.31 -22.40
C ASP A 124 6.01 -2.40 -21.39
N SER A 125 7.14 -2.18 -20.73
CA SER A 125 7.71 -3.08 -19.73
C SER A 125 7.10 -2.91 -18.33
N ALA A 126 6.19 -1.94 -18.15
CA ALA A 126 5.54 -1.73 -16.86
C ALA A 126 4.56 -2.88 -16.54
N PRO A 127 4.37 -3.20 -15.25
CA PRO A 127 3.58 -4.36 -14.86
C PRO A 127 2.08 -4.14 -15.05
N LEU A 128 1.31 -5.23 -15.15
CA LEU A 128 -0.16 -5.18 -15.26
C LEU A 128 -0.86 -4.69 -13.99
N PHE A 129 -0.20 -4.63 -12.84
CA PHE A 129 -0.80 -4.17 -11.59
C PHE A 129 0.27 -3.69 -10.62
N SER A 130 -0.16 -2.90 -9.65
CA SER A 130 0.66 -2.52 -8.50
C SER A 130 -0.25 -2.45 -7.28
N ILE A 131 0.10 -3.18 -6.22
CA ILE A 131 -0.56 -3.05 -4.92
C ILE A 131 0.05 -1.88 -4.13
N GLU A 132 1.33 -1.60 -4.33
CA GLU A 132 2.09 -0.66 -3.52
C GLU A 132 1.80 0.80 -3.83
N LYS A 133 1.43 1.10 -5.09
CA LYS A 133 1.25 2.47 -5.58
C LYS A 133 0.09 2.58 -6.54
N SER A 134 -0.52 3.75 -6.62
CA SER A 134 -1.62 4.01 -7.56
C SER A 134 -1.60 5.45 -8.10
N ASN A 135 -2.36 5.67 -9.18
CA ASN A 135 -2.86 6.99 -9.55
C ASN A 135 -4.39 7.00 -9.44
N CYS A 136 -5.05 8.08 -9.89
CA CYS A 136 -6.50 8.21 -9.76
C CYS A 136 -7.29 7.08 -10.45
N VAL A 137 -6.90 6.71 -11.67
CA VAL A 137 -7.58 5.67 -12.46
C VAL A 137 -7.25 4.29 -11.90
N THR A 138 -5.98 3.98 -11.68
CA THR A 138 -5.58 2.64 -11.22
C THR A 138 -6.09 2.34 -9.82
N PHE A 139 -6.22 3.36 -8.96
CA PHE A 139 -6.90 3.24 -7.67
C PHE A 139 -8.36 2.79 -7.84
N ALA A 140 -9.12 3.47 -8.70
CA ALA A 140 -10.53 3.14 -8.92
C ALA A 140 -10.67 1.71 -9.49
N GLU A 141 -9.85 1.35 -10.48
CA GLU A 141 -9.83 0.01 -11.07
C GLU A 141 -9.54 -1.07 -10.01
N MET A 142 -8.53 -0.87 -9.16
CA MET A 142 -8.19 -1.80 -8.08
C MET A 142 -9.31 -1.94 -7.06
N VAL A 143 -9.89 -0.84 -6.60
CA VAL A 143 -10.99 -0.86 -5.62
C VAL A 143 -12.19 -1.61 -6.19
N TYR A 144 -12.59 -1.35 -7.44
CA TYR A 144 -13.70 -2.06 -8.07
C TYR A 144 -13.39 -3.53 -8.31
N ALA A 145 -12.21 -3.86 -8.83
CA ALA A 145 -11.80 -5.24 -9.08
C ALA A 145 -11.78 -6.06 -7.79
N MET A 146 -11.20 -5.53 -6.72
CA MET A 146 -11.16 -6.19 -5.40
C MET A 146 -12.55 -6.28 -4.77
N SER A 147 -13.44 -5.31 -4.99
CA SER A 147 -14.81 -5.35 -4.45
C SER A 147 -15.70 -6.38 -5.15
N LEU A 148 -15.38 -6.71 -6.39
CA LEU A 148 -16.12 -7.71 -7.19
C LEU A 148 -15.48 -9.10 -7.10
N GLY A 149 -14.17 -9.19 -6.85
CA GLY A 149 -13.42 -10.44 -6.72
C GLY A 149 -13.63 -11.13 -5.37
N TRP A 150 -13.43 -12.45 -5.36
CA TRP A 150 -13.55 -13.33 -4.20
C TRP A 150 -12.20 -13.86 -3.71
N ASP A 151 -11.19 -13.72 -4.56
CA ASP A 151 -9.85 -14.24 -4.39
C ASP A 151 -8.89 -13.47 -5.32
N TRP A 152 -7.62 -13.82 -5.30
CA TRP A 152 -6.60 -13.13 -6.09
C TRP A 152 -6.79 -13.32 -7.60
N GLN A 153 -7.22 -14.50 -8.03
CA GLN A 153 -7.39 -14.82 -9.45
C GLN A 153 -8.57 -14.05 -10.05
N SER A 154 -9.72 -14.07 -9.38
CA SER A 154 -10.92 -13.34 -9.76
C SER A 154 -10.69 -11.83 -9.75
N PHE A 155 -9.94 -11.31 -8.75
CA PHE A 155 -9.47 -9.92 -8.75
C PHE A 155 -8.76 -9.58 -10.06
N PHE A 156 -7.78 -10.39 -10.48
CA PHE A 156 -7.03 -10.13 -11.70
C PHE A 156 -7.88 -10.18 -12.97
N VAL A 157 -8.73 -11.20 -13.08
CA VAL A 157 -9.62 -11.36 -14.24
C VAL A 157 -10.58 -10.17 -14.35
N ILE A 158 -11.10 -9.68 -13.22
CA ILE A 158 -11.98 -8.51 -13.20
C ILE A 158 -11.19 -7.24 -13.53
N LEU A 159 -9.99 -7.07 -12.96
CA LEU A 159 -9.12 -5.95 -13.27
C LEU A 159 -8.83 -5.85 -14.77
N GLN A 160 -8.50 -6.98 -15.39
CA GLN A 160 -8.29 -7.08 -16.84
C GLN A 160 -9.53 -6.67 -17.63
N ARG A 161 -10.73 -7.11 -17.23
CA ARG A 161 -12.00 -6.74 -17.87
C ARG A 161 -12.41 -5.28 -17.68
N ILE A 162 -12.01 -4.67 -16.56
CA ILE A 162 -12.22 -3.23 -16.33
C ILE A 162 -11.26 -2.42 -17.22
N ARG A 163 -9.99 -2.82 -17.24
CA ARG A 163 -8.92 -2.03 -17.87
C ARG A 163 -8.88 -2.14 -19.38
N TYR A 164 -9.19 -3.31 -19.92
CA TYR A 164 -9.06 -3.59 -21.34
C TYR A 164 -10.39 -3.91 -21.99
N LYS A 165 -10.63 -3.35 -23.18
CA LYS A 165 -11.78 -3.64 -24.03
C LYS A 165 -11.87 -5.16 -24.26
N ASN A 166 -13.01 -5.74 -23.89
CA ASN A 166 -13.27 -7.19 -23.93
C ASN A 166 -12.27 -8.04 -23.11
N GLY A 167 -11.46 -7.42 -22.24
CA GLY A 167 -10.39 -8.08 -21.51
C GLY A 167 -9.18 -8.47 -22.37
N GLU A 168 -9.04 -7.97 -23.60
CA GLU A 168 -7.87 -8.27 -24.44
C GLU A 168 -6.69 -7.37 -24.02
N ILE A 169 -5.57 -7.92 -23.54
CA ILE A 169 -4.43 -7.12 -23.07
C ILE A 169 -3.67 -6.55 -24.27
N SER A 170 -3.76 -5.23 -24.46
CA SER A 170 -2.95 -4.46 -25.40
C SER A 170 -3.00 -2.98 -25.08
N LEU A 171 -1.97 -2.21 -25.47
CA LEU A 171 -2.00 -0.76 -25.43
C LEU A 171 -3.22 -0.19 -26.19
N LEU A 172 -3.62 -0.81 -27.31
CA LEU A 172 -4.71 -0.34 -28.16
C LEU A 172 -6.10 -0.62 -27.58
N THR A 173 -6.21 -1.65 -26.75
CA THR A 173 -7.47 -2.08 -26.13
C THR A 173 -7.62 -1.54 -24.72
N ARG A 174 -6.57 -0.98 -24.11
CA ARG A 174 -6.64 -0.33 -22.81
C ARG A 174 -7.57 0.89 -22.86
N ASN A 175 -8.42 1.00 -21.83
CA ASN A 175 -9.40 2.06 -21.70
C ASN A 175 -8.73 3.37 -21.23
N HIS A 176 -8.16 4.13 -22.16
CA HIS A 176 -7.42 5.37 -21.88
C HIS A 176 -8.32 6.60 -21.61
N TYR A 177 -9.54 6.59 -22.11
CA TYR A 177 -10.49 7.70 -22.01
C TYR A 177 -11.59 7.38 -21.00
N THR A 178 -11.80 8.26 -20.02
CA THR A 178 -12.73 8.09 -18.89
C THR A 178 -13.90 9.06 -18.98
#